data_AF-A0A235F8J2-F1
#
_entry.id   AF-A0A235F8J2-F1
#
_cell.length_a   1.000
_cell.length_b   1.000
_cell.length_c   1.000
_cell.angle_alpha   90.00
_cell.angle_beta   90.00
_cell.angle_gamma   90.00
#
_symmetry.space_group_name_H-M   'P 1'
#
loop_
_entity.id
_entity.type
_entity.pdbx_description
1 polymer ?
#
loop_
_entity_poly.entity_id
_entity_poly.type
_entity_poly.pdbx_seq_one_letter_code
_entity_poly.pdbx_strand_id
1 'polypeptide(L)'
;MLTAIIHKKGGGNFKMKKGFLFFLSMVMAFSIWGAFGASAANAAAKTKEQVYLERARDLQRSTFAGIKTKAQAYALMEKGFTTEFTRKFVNYYYKSKGFNAKGELIYSVPPSDDMSYAQTGFCWNKKCLKGKTKYPSVKYTTRGGNLFVTISQYQYNELSGNHVYTVKMTKTKDSKEPLRVHSIQRKYD
;
A
#
# COMPACT_ATOMS: atom_id res chain seq x y z
N MET A 1 -21.03 -14.55 85.20
CA MET A 1 -22.49 -14.33 85.08
C MET A 1 -22.93 -14.94 83.74
N LEU A 2 -23.44 -16.17 83.78
CA LEU A 2 -24.87 -16.52 83.76
C LEU A 2 -25.58 -16.20 82.42
N THR A 3 -25.68 -17.25 81.60
CA THR A 3 -26.88 -17.81 80.95
C THR A 3 -28.10 -16.92 80.71
N ALA A 4 -28.62 -16.95 79.46
CA ALA A 4 -30.03 -17.19 79.07
C ALA A 4 -30.35 -16.58 77.69
N ILE A 5 -31.29 -17.00 76.82
CA ILE A 5 -31.99 -18.25 76.48
C ILE A 5 -33.15 -17.86 75.51
N ILE A 6 -33.34 -18.64 74.43
CA ILE A 6 -34.62 -19.04 73.77
C ILE A 6 -35.41 -18.12 72.79
N HIS A 7 -35.48 -18.64 71.54
CA HIS A 7 -36.60 -18.85 70.59
C HIS A 7 -37.86 -17.95 70.57
N LYS A 8 -38.32 -17.66 69.33
CA LYS A 8 -39.71 -17.97 68.92
C LYS A 8 -39.86 -18.27 67.41
N LYS A 9 -40.61 -19.34 67.13
CA LYS A 9 -41.07 -19.88 65.84
C LYS A 9 -42.15 -19.03 65.17
N GLY A 10 -42.20 -19.11 63.84
CA GLY A 10 -43.38 -18.98 62.97
C GLY A 10 -42.90 -19.01 61.51
N GLY A 11 -43.18 -19.98 60.64
CA GLY A 11 -44.39 -20.80 60.50
C GLY A 11 -45.27 -20.20 59.40
N GLY A 12 -44.89 -20.36 58.12
CA GLY A 12 -45.65 -19.81 56.99
C GLY A 12 -45.21 -20.43 55.66
N ASN A 13 -46.00 -21.40 55.20
CA ASN A 13 -45.78 -22.30 54.09
C ASN A 13 -46.39 -21.69 52.81
N PHE A 14 -45.63 -21.39 51.75
CA PHE A 14 -46.23 -21.08 50.43
C PHE A 14 -45.35 -21.49 49.23
N LYS A 15 -45.74 -22.63 48.65
CA LYS A 15 -45.71 -23.07 47.23
C LYS A 15 -44.44 -22.92 46.39
N MET A 16 -43.84 -24.09 46.11
CA MET A 16 -43.06 -24.41 44.91
C MET A 16 -43.85 -24.23 43.60
N LYS A 17 -43.20 -23.65 42.58
CA LYS A 17 -43.31 -24.00 41.15
C LYS A 17 -41.88 -24.25 40.66
N LYS A 18 -41.43 -25.50 40.46
CA LYS A 18 -41.47 -26.30 39.22
C LYS A 18 -40.96 -25.56 37.97
N GLY A 19 -39.87 -26.06 37.39
CA GLY A 19 -39.34 -25.75 36.05
C GLY A 19 -37.81 -25.56 36.07
N PHE A 20 -37.00 -26.62 36.19
CA PHE A 20 -36.48 -27.44 35.08
C PHE A 20 -35.64 -26.60 34.09
N LEU A 21 -34.32 -26.48 34.28
CA LEU A 21 -33.24 -27.32 33.75
C LEU A 21 -32.89 -27.11 32.25
N PHE A 22 -31.58 -26.98 32.04
CA PHE A 22 -30.74 -27.28 30.87
C PHE A 22 -30.32 -26.15 29.88
N PHE A 23 -29.01 -25.87 29.98
CA PHE A 23 -27.99 -25.49 28.98
C PHE A 23 -28.40 -25.42 27.50
N LEU A 24 -27.88 -24.40 26.79
CA LEU A 24 -27.05 -24.66 25.61
C LEU A 24 -26.13 -23.48 25.28
N SER A 25 -24.87 -23.80 25.05
CA SER A 25 -23.82 -22.93 24.50
C SER A 25 -24.20 -22.41 23.12
N MET A 26 -24.02 -21.12 22.87
CA MET A 26 -24.20 -20.54 21.54
C MET A 26 -22.83 -20.18 20.96
N VAL A 27 -22.24 -21.15 20.26
CA VAL A 27 -21.17 -20.93 19.28
C VAL A 27 -21.82 -20.32 18.05
N MET A 28 -21.57 -19.05 17.77
CA MET A 28 -21.97 -18.44 16.50
C MET A 28 -20.92 -18.74 15.43
N ALA A 29 -21.08 -19.91 14.81
CA ALA A 29 -20.53 -20.20 13.48
C ALA A 29 -21.47 -19.58 12.44
N PHE A 30 -21.03 -18.51 11.78
CA PHE A 30 -21.69 -18.05 10.55
C PHE A 30 -21.02 -18.71 9.35
N SER A 31 -21.62 -19.80 8.91
CA SER A 31 -21.43 -20.37 7.57
C SER A 31 -22.81 -20.65 6.99
N ILE A 32 -23.25 -19.83 6.02
CA ILE A 32 -24.29 -20.21 5.06
C ILE A 32 -23.83 -19.85 3.65
N TRP A 33 -24.18 -20.78 2.79
CA TRP A 33 -23.78 -21.17 1.45
C TRP A 33 -24.58 -20.43 0.37
N GLY A 34 -23.95 -20.24 -0.81
CA GLY A 34 -24.59 -20.48 -2.10
C GLY A 34 -25.54 -19.44 -2.69
N ALA A 35 -25.01 -18.60 -3.59
CA ALA A 35 -25.76 -18.16 -4.77
C ALA A 35 -24.86 -18.34 -6.00
N PHE A 36 -25.19 -19.35 -6.82
CA PHE A 36 -24.69 -19.50 -8.19
C PHE A 36 -25.21 -18.33 -9.04
N GLY A 37 -24.37 -17.83 -9.95
CA GLY A 37 -24.83 -17.03 -11.09
C GLY A 37 -24.32 -15.59 -11.16
N ALA A 38 -23.01 -15.39 -11.22
CA ALA A 38 -22.38 -14.32 -12.00
C ALA A 38 -20.87 -14.56 -12.04
N SER A 39 -20.40 -15.36 -12.98
CA SER A 39 -18.99 -15.36 -13.38
C SER A 39 -18.69 -14.08 -14.20
N ALA A 40 -18.96 -12.92 -13.62
CA ALA A 40 -18.27 -11.70 -13.99
C ALA A 40 -16.96 -11.72 -13.22
N ALA A 41 -15.84 -11.75 -13.94
CA ALA A 41 -14.51 -11.74 -13.37
C ALA A 41 -14.33 -10.51 -12.47
N ASN A 42 -14.56 -10.66 -11.16
CA ASN A 42 -14.20 -9.66 -10.17
C ASN A 42 -12.67 -9.60 -10.16
N ALA A 43 -12.11 -8.61 -10.85
CA ALA A 43 -10.71 -8.26 -10.68
C ALA A 43 -10.49 -8.03 -9.18
N ALA A 44 -9.63 -8.85 -8.55
CA ALA A 44 -9.32 -8.68 -7.13
C ALA A 44 -8.96 -7.22 -6.85
N ALA A 45 -9.54 -6.65 -5.79
CA ALA A 45 -9.30 -5.26 -5.43
C ALA A 45 -7.79 -5.01 -5.24
N LYS A 46 -7.27 -3.92 -5.82
CA LYS A 46 -5.85 -3.56 -5.70
C LYS A 46 -5.53 -3.23 -4.24
N THR A 47 -4.35 -3.65 -3.78
CA THR A 47 -3.88 -3.24 -2.45
C THR A 47 -3.54 -1.75 -2.42
N LYS A 48 -3.49 -1.13 -1.25
CA LYS A 48 -3.17 0.31 -1.13
C LYS A 48 -1.80 0.63 -1.72
N GLU A 49 -0.84 -0.26 -1.52
CA GLU A 49 0.53 -0.13 -2.04
C GLU A 49 0.54 -0.13 -3.57
N GLN A 50 -0.27 -0.99 -4.20
CA GLN A 50 -0.42 -1.02 -5.66
C GLN A 50 -0.98 0.31 -6.18
N VAL A 51 -1.99 0.86 -5.53
CA VAL A 51 -2.62 2.12 -5.93
C VAL A 51 -1.62 3.28 -5.84
N TYR A 52 -0.89 3.42 -4.73
CA TYR A 52 0.11 4.48 -4.58
C TYR A 52 1.27 4.35 -5.56
N LEU A 53 1.69 3.11 -5.83
CA LEU A 53 2.77 2.81 -6.74
C LEU A 53 2.39 3.13 -8.20
N GLU A 54 1.19 2.76 -8.64
CA GLU A 54 0.69 3.10 -9.97
C GLU A 54 0.53 4.61 -10.13
N ARG A 55 -0.03 5.29 -9.12
CA ARG A 55 -0.12 6.76 -9.09
C ARG A 55 1.26 7.41 -9.24
N ALA A 56 2.28 6.94 -8.51
CA ALA A 56 3.64 7.46 -8.62
C ALA A 56 4.20 7.27 -10.04
N ARG A 57 3.97 6.10 -10.66
CA ARG A 57 4.40 5.84 -12.04
C ARG A 57 3.75 6.83 -13.01
N ASP A 58 2.46 7.06 -12.87
CA ASP A 58 1.70 7.92 -13.79
C ASP A 58 2.11 9.39 -13.63
N LEU A 59 2.36 9.85 -12.39
CA LEU A 59 2.96 11.16 -12.12
C LEU A 59 4.32 11.30 -12.80
N GLN A 60 5.20 10.31 -12.65
CA GLN A 60 6.51 10.33 -13.30
C GLN A 60 6.39 10.34 -14.84
N ARG A 61 5.52 9.51 -15.42
CA ARG A 61 5.30 9.51 -16.88
C ARG A 61 4.85 10.87 -17.40
N SER A 62 4.01 11.57 -16.65
CA SER A 62 3.59 12.93 -17.02
C SER A 62 4.70 13.97 -16.98
N THR A 63 5.85 13.68 -16.32
CA THR A 63 7.04 14.54 -16.39
C THR A 63 7.80 14.43 -17.70
N PHE A 64 7.72 13.27 -18.37
CA PHE A 64 8.34 13.06 -19.67
C PHE A 64 7.59 13.78 -20.80
N ALA A 65 6.35 14.22 -20.53
CA ALA A 65 5.57 15.03 -21.47
C ALA A 65 5.69 16.53 -21.15
N GLY A 66 6.21 17.27 -22.14
CA GLY A 66 6.15 18.72 -22.20
C GLY A 66 7.25 19.45 -21.44
N ILE A 67 7.03 20.75 -21.28
CA ILE A 67 7.99 21.71 -20.72
C ILE A 67 7.43 22.20 -19.38
N LYS A 68 8.28 22.27 -18.35
CA LYS A 68 7.88 22.71 -17.00
C LYS A 68 8.97 23.56 -16.36
N THR A 69 8.60 24.44 -15.44
CA THR A 69 9.57 25.02 -14.49
C THR A 69 10.00 23.96 -13.46
N LYS A 70 11.13 24.17 -12.78
CA LYS A 70 11.53 23.29 -11.66
C LYS A 70 10.44 23.22 -10.59
N ALA A 71 9.86 24.35 -10.20
CA ALA A 71 8.78 24.37 -9.19
C ALA A 71 7.58 23.50 -9.60
N GLN A 72 7.17 23.54 -10.87
CA GLN A 72 6.11 22.69 -11.39
C GLN A 72 6.49 21.20 -11.38
N ALA A 73 7.74 20.86 -11.71
CA ALA A 73 8.24 19.49 -11.64
C ALA A 73 8.20 18.94 -10.21
N TYR A 74 8.64 19.73 -9.22
CA TYR A 74 8.58 19.36 -7.81
C TYR A 74 7.14 19.20 -7.32
N ALA A 75 6.28 20.18 -7.58
CA ALA A 75 4.87 20.15 -7.18
C ALA A 75 4.10 18.95 -7.78
N LEU A 76 4.51 18.48 -8.95
CA LEU A 76 3.95 17.28 -9.59
C LEU A 76 4.48 16.00 -8.93
N MET A 77 5.80 15.85 -8.83
CA MET A 77 6.45 14.63 -8.35
C MET A 77 6.23 14.38 -6.87
N GLU A 78 6.23 15.41 -6.02
CA GLU A 78 6.10 15.24 -4.56
C GLU A 78 4.73 14.72 -4.10
N LYS A 79 3.76 14.63 -5.03
CA LYS A 79 2.47 13.95 -4.82
C LYS A 79 2.59 12.43 -4.71
N GLY A 80 3.69 11.84 -5.20
CA GLY A 80 3.94 10.39 -5.18
C GLY A 80 5.36 10.00 -4.80
N PHE A 81 6.27 10.97 -4.73
CA PHE A 81 7.69 10.77 -4.44
C PHE A 81 8.11 11.64 -3.25
N THR A 82 9.12 11.21 -2.51
CA THR A 82 9.75 12.05 -1.48
C THR A 82 10.55 13.18 -2.12
N THR A 83 10.70 14.31 -1.43
CA THR A 83 11.51 15.45 -1.90
C THR A 83 12.93 15.04 -2.28
N GLU A 84 13.55 14.14 -1.50
CA GLU A 84 14.90 13.66 -1.80
C GLU A 84 14.96 12.90 -3.13
N PHE A 85 13.99 12.03 -3.39
CA PHE A 85 13.89 11.32 -4.66
C PHE A 85 13.60 12.29 -5.81
N THR A 86 12.64 13.21 -5.63
CA THR A 86 12.29 14.23 -6.63
C THR A 86 13.52 15.05 -7.02
N ARG A 87 14.34 15.46 -6.04
CA ARG A 87 15.59 16.19 -6.30
C ARG A 87 16.56 15.39 -7.18
N LYS A 88 16.79 14.10 -6.85
CA LYS A 88 17.66 13.23 -7.65
C LYS A 88 17.12 13.06 -9.07
N PHE A 89 15.82 12.80 -9.21
CA PHE A 89 15.15 12.65 -10.49
C PHE A 89 15.25 13.91 -11.35
N VAL A 90 14.96 15.08 -10.79
CA VAL A 90 15.04 16.36 -11.50
C VAL A 90 16.46 16.66 -11.95
N ASN A 91 17.45 16.48 -11.07
CA ASN A 91 18.85 16.72 -11.42
C ASN A 91 19.36 15.77 -12.52
N TYR A 92 18.87 14.54 -12.52
CA TYR A 92 19.27 13.53 -13.50
C TYR A 92 18.68 13.81 -14.88
N TYR A 93 17.35 13.90 -14.95
CA TYR A 93 16.62 13.87 -16.22
C TYR A 93 16.29 15.24 -16.80
N TYR A 94 16.04 16.27 -15.98
CA TYR A 94 15.61 17.56 -16.53
C TYR A 94 16.79 18.34 -17.10
N LYS A 95 16.64 18.79 -18.35
CA LYS A 95 17.58 19.68 -19.05
C LYS A 95 16.90 21.01 -19.36
N SER A 96 17.67 22.09 -19.26
CA SER A 96 17.18 23.43 -19.60
C SER A 96 16.74 23.49 -21.06
N LYS A 97 15.65 24.20 -21.32
CA LYS A 97 15.10 24.46 -22.66
C LYS A 97 14.99 25.95 -22.99
N GLY A 98 15.47 26.83 -22.12
CA GLY A 98 15.40 28.28 -22.27
C GLY A 98 14.45 28.92 -21.28
N PHE A 99 13.81 30.01 -21.66
CA PHE A 99 12.91 30.79 -20.80
C PHE A 99 11.49 30.83 -21.37
N ASN A 100 10.49 30.86 -20.49
CA ASN A 100 9.11 31.11 -20.92
C ASN A 100 8.85 32.61 -21.14
N ALA A 101 7.64 32.95 -21.58
CA ALA A 101 7.21 34.34 -21.81
C ALA A 101 7.28 35.24 -20.55
N LYS A 102 7.37 34.64 -19.35
CA LYS A 102 7.50 35.36 -18.07
C LYS A 102 8.97 35.50 -17.63
N GLY A 103 9.93 35.07 -18.43
CA GLY A 103 11.36 35.08 -18.08
C GLY A 103 11.78 33.97 -17.11
N GLU A 104 10.94 32.95 -16.88
CA GLU A 104 11.28 31.83 -16.00
C GLU A 104 12.00 30.72 -16.76
N LEU A 105 13.06 30.17 -16.16
CA LEU A 105 13.80 29.05 -16.74
C LEU A 105 12.93 27.78 -16.79
N ILE A 106 12.80 27.24 -17.99
CA ILE A 106 12.00 26.05 -18.29
C ILE A 106 12.88 24.86 -18.65
N TYR A 107 12.36 23.68 -18.38
CA TYR A 107 13.07 22.42 -18.50
C TYR A 107 12.19 21.36 -19.14
N SER A 108 12.81 20.37 -19.76
CA SER A 108 12.14 19.16 -20.23
C SER A 108 12.99 17.93 -19.90
N VAL A 109 12.38 16.76 -19.94
CA VAL A 109 13.11 15.50 -19.94
C VAL A 109 13.37 15.09 -21.40
N PRO A 110 14.63 14.97 -21.86
CA PRO A 110 14.91 14.45 -23.19
C PRO A 110 14.58 12.95 -23.26
N PRO A 111 14.31 12.42 -24.47
CA PRO A 111 14.28 10.98 -24.69
C PRO A 111 15.59 10.35 -24.20
N SER A 112 15.49 9.24 -23.47
CA SER A 112 16.65 8.53 -22.92
C SER A 112 16.28 7.07 -22.72
N ASP A 113 17.22 6.18 -23.05
CA ASP A 113 17.11 4.75 -22.76
C ASP A 113 17.52 4.43 -21.30
N ASP A 114 17.98 5.43 -20.56
CA ASP A 114 18.41 5.27 -19.18
C ASP A 114 17.21 5.16 -18.24
N MET A 115 17.13 4.04 -17.53
CA MET A 115 16.05 3.71 -16.62
C MET A 115 16.37 3.99 -15.14
N SER A 116 17.53 4.56 -14.79
CA SER A 116 18.09 4.65 -13.43
C SER A 116 17.11 5.15 -12.37
N TYR A 117 16.25 6.13 -12.69
CA TYR A 117 15.17 6.55 -11.79
C TYR A 117 13.77 6.36 -12.36
N ALA A 118 13.63 5.78 -13.54
CA ALA A 118 12.33 5.53 -14.16
C ALA A 118 11.62 4.33 -13.50
N GLN A 119 10.31 4.41 -13.33
CA GLN A 119 9.48 3.36 -12.77
C GLN A 119 8.89 2.49 -13.89
N THR A 120 9.25 1.20 -13.94
CA THR A 120 8.79 0.25 -14.98
C THR A 120 7.47 -0.45 -14.64
N GLY A 121 7.02 -0.34 -13.38
CA GLY A 121 5.83 -1.03 -12.88
C GLY A 121 6.10 -2.47 -12.47
N PHE A 122 5.07 -3.12 -11.92
CA PHE A 122 5.13 -4.50 -11.44
C PHE A 122 3.99 -5.30 -12.05
N CYS A 123 4.23 -6.60 -12.17
CA CYS A 123 3.28 -7.54 -12.72
C CYS A 123 2.47 -8.24 -11.63
N TRP A 124 1.22 -7.80 -11.43
CA TRP A 124 0.36 -8.26 -10.34
C TRP A 124 -0.62 -9.38 -10.71
N ASN A 125 -0.68 -9.80 -11.98
CA ASN A 125 -1.65 -10.79 -12.44
C ASN A 125 -1.04 -11.82 -13.38
N LYS A 126 -1.70 -12.98 -13.52
CA LYS A 126 -1.24 -14.08 -14.38
C LYS A 126 -1.04 -13.67 -15.84
N LYS A 127 -1.85 -12.72 -16.36
CA LYS A 127 -1.78 -12.28 -17.75
C LYS A 127 -0.43 -11.64 -18.09
N CYS A 128 0.18 -10.96 -17.14
CA CYS A 128 1.44 -10.25 -17.39
C CYS A 128 2.67 -11.00 -16.84
N LEU A 129 2.48 -12.02 -16.00
CA LEU A 129 3.54 -12.94 -15.61
C LEU A 129 3.86 -13.88 -16.79
N LYS A 130 4.77 -13.46 -17.67
CA LYS A 130 5.31 -14.31 -18.72
C LYS A 130 6.22 -15.38 -18.08
N GLY A 131 5.67 -16.55 -17.77
CA GLY A 131 6.34 -17.81 -17.38
C GLY A 131 7.41 -17.74 -16.27
N LYS A 132 8.52 -17.06 -16.54
CA LYS A 132 9.69 -16.88 -15.67
C LYS A 132 9.52 -15.75 -14.64
N THR A 133 8.45 -14.96 -14.73
CA THR A 133 8.20 -13.84 -13.80
C THR A 133 7.42 -14.34 -12.57
N LYS A 134 7.93 -14.07 -11.37
CA LYS A 134 7.20 -14.32 -10.11
C LYS A 134 6.35 -13.12 -9.72
N TYR A 135 5.30 -13.33 -8.92
CA TYR A 135 4.54 -12.21 -8.33
C TYR A 135 5.45 -11.29 -7.49
N PRO A 136 5.11 -9.99 -7.37
CA PRO A 136 5.87 -9.07 -6.54
C PRO A 136 5.80 -9.50 -5.07
N SER A 137 6.94 -9.46 -4.39
CA SER A 137 6.99 -9.59 -2.94
C SER A 137 6.85 -8.22 -2.29
N VAL A 138 6.10 -8.15 -1.19
CA VAL A 138 5.90 -6.92 -0.41
C VAL A 138 6.40 -7.17 1.02
N LYS A 139 7.31 -6.31 1.49
CA LYS A 139 7.86 -6.35 2.86
C LYS A 139 7.60 -5.04 3.58
N TYR A 140 7.12 -5.13 4.81
CA TYR A 140 6.85 -3.98 5.67
C TYR A 140 7.91 -3.90 6.77
N THR A 141 8.40 -2.70 7.06
CA THR A 141 9.36 -2.45 8.14
C THR A 141 9.02 -1.13 8.82
N THR A 142 9.12 -1.06 10.13
CA THR A 142 8.92 0.19 10.88
C THR A 142 10.24 0.60 11.52
N ARG A 143 10.66 1.85 11.32
CA ARG A 143 11.87 2.41 11.97
C ARG A 143 11.65 3.88 12.29
N GLY A 144 11.85 4.27 13.55
CA GLY A 144 11.77 5.66 13.99
C GLY A 144 10.44 6.36 13.62
N GLY A 145 9.30 5.70 13.87
CA GLY A 145 7.97 6.24 13.56
C GLY A 145 7.59 6.24 12.08
N ASN A 146 8.46 5.77 11.18
CA ASN A 146 8.17 5.66 9.75
C ASN A 146 7.85 4.21 9.35
N LEU A 147 6.83 4.05 8.51
CA LEU A 147 6.50 2.81 7.82
C LEU A 147 7.21 2.79 6.47
N PHE A 148 8.03 1.76 6.27
CA PHE A 148 8.69 1.46 5.01
C PHE A 148 8.03 0.26 4.35
N VAL A 149 7.76 0.38 3.06
CA VAL A 149 7.23 -0.69 2.21
C VAL A 149 8.22 -0.95 1.09
N THR A 150 8.75 -2.16 1.02
CA THR A 150 9.64 -2.61 -0.05
C THR A 150 8.88 -3.58 -0.95
N ILE A 151 8.75 -3.23 -2.23
CA ILE A 151 8.17 -4.09 -3.25
C ILE A 151 9.28 -4.52 -4.19
N SER A 152 9.41 -5.83 -4.44
CA SER A 152 10.42 -6.35 -5.35
C SER A 152 9.91 -7.47 -6.24
N GLN A 153 10.40 -7.53 -7.47
CA GLN A 153 10.05 -8.55 -8.47
C GLN A 153 11.23 -8.80 -9.39
N TYR A 154 11.49 -10.07 -9.69
CA TYR A 154 12.41 -10.46 -10.75
C TYR A 154 11.77 -10.18 -12.11
N GLN A 155 12.41 -9.34 -12.93
CA GLN A 155 11.96 -9.00 -14.27
C GLN A 155 12.84 -9.72 -15.29
N TYR A 156 12.19 -10.60 -16.06
CA TYR A 156 12.81 -11.23 -17.22
C TYR A 156 12.73 -10.26 -18.41
N ASN A 157 13.89 -9.84 -18.91
CA ASN A 157 13.97 -8.91 -20.04
C ASN A 157 15.19 -9.24 -20.90
N GLU A 158 14.93 -9.73 -22.10
CA GLU A 158 15.98 -10.18 -23.04
C GLU A 158 16.81 -9.02 -23.61
N LEU A 159 16.27 -7.79 -23.63
CA LEU A 159 16.94 -6.61 -24.18
C LEU A 159 17.81 -5.89 -23.15
N SER A 160 17.26 -5.65 -21.95
CA SER A 160 17.95 -4.88 -20.91
C SER A 160 18.67 -5.75 -19.88
N GLY A 161 18.56 -7.07 -20.00
CA GLY A 161 19.07 -8.02 -19.01
C GLY A 161 18.07 -8.30 -17.90
N ASN A 162 18.16 -9.51 -17.37
CA ASN A 162 17.36 -9.90 -16.23
C ASN A 162 17.83 -9.14 -14.98
N HIS A 163 16.88 -8.76 -14.15
CA HIS A 163 17.20 -8.00 -12.95
C HIS A 163 16.12 -8.13 -11.88
N VAL A 164 16.52 -7.88 -10.64
CA VAL A 164 15.58 -7.63 -9.55
C VAL A 164 15.22 -6.15 -9.55
N TYR A 165 13.95 -5.87 -9.82
CA TYR A 165 13.38 -4.53 -9.73
C TYR A 165 12.80 -4.31 -8.34
N THR A 166 13.24 -3.24 -7.66
CA THR A 166 12.81 -2.91 -6.30
C THR A 166 12.35 -1.46 -6.21
N VAL A 167 11.18 -1.23 -5.62
CA VAL A 167 10.69 0.10 -5.25
C VAL A 167 10.47 0.14 -3.75
N LYS A 168 11.01 1.18 -3.10
CA LYS A 168 10.83 1.43 -1.67
C LYS A 168 10.00 2.69 -1.47
N MET A 169 8.96 2.56 -0.67
CA MET A 169 8.04 3.62 -0.30
C MET A 169 8.10 3.86 1.21
N THR A 170 7.83 5.10 1.61
CA THR A 170 7.80 5.50 3.00
C THR A 170 6.60 6.39 3.28
N LYS A 171 6.13 6.33 4.52
CA LYS A 171 5.26 7.33 5.14
C LYS A 171 5.51 7.36 6.63
N THR A 172 5.16 8.46 7.29
CA THR A 172 5.04 8.48 8.75
C THR A 172 3.89 7.55 9.15
N LYS A 173 4.11 6.68 10.14
CA LYS A 173 3.22 5.56 10.49
C LYS A 173 1.78 6.01 10.73
N ASP A 174 1.62 7.07 11.49
CA ASP A 174 0.32 7.61 11.92
C ASP A 174 -0.16 8.79 11.05
N SER A 175 0.57 9.09 9.98
CA SER A 175 0.18 10.13 9.04
C SER A 175 -0.93 9.65 8.11
N LYS A 176 -1.84 10.57 7.79
CA LYS A 176 -2.85 10.44 6.74
C LYS A 176 -2.24 10.61 5.33
N GLU A 177 -0.97 10.99 5.24
CA GLU A 177 -0.28 11.11 3.97
C GLU A 177 -0.17 9.76 3.23
N PRO A 178 -0.21 9.78 1.88
CA PRO A 178 0.00 8.58 1.09
C PRO A 178 1.43 8.05 1.23
N LEU A 179 1.62 6.76 0.93
CA LEU A 179 2.96 6.22 0.70
C LEU A 179 3.62 6.98 -0.45
N ARG A 180 4.85 7.44 -0.24
CA ARG A 180 5.67 8.12 -1.25
C ARG A 180 6.90 7.28 -1.58
N VAL A 181 7.25 7.18 -2.86
CA VAL A 181 8.46 6.50 -3.32
C VAL A 181 9.70 7.30 -2.90
N HIS A 182 10.66 6.62 -2.29
CA HIS A 182 11.95 7.23 -1.90
C HIS A 182 13.14 6.53 -2.55
N SER A 183 12.97 5.35 -3.14
CA SER A 183 14.03 4.66 -3.86
C SER A 183 13.47 3.74 -4.94
N ILE A 184 14.14 3.73 -6.09
CA ILE A 184 13.96 2.77 -7.18
C ILE A 184 15.32 2.16 -7.45
N GLN A 185 15.39 0.83 -7.55
CA GLN A 185 16.62 0.08 -7.71
C GLN A 185 16.43 -1.04 -8.73
N ARG A 186 17.45 -1.25 -9.56
CA ARG A 186 17.59 -2.42 -10.45
C ARG A 186 18.91 -3.07 -10.12
N LYS A 187 18.87 -4.35 -9.79
CA LYS A 187 20.06 -5.17 -9.62
C LYS A 187 20.07 -6.20 -10.75
N TYR A 188 20.93 -5.96 -11.74
CA TYR A 188 21.16 -6.87 -12.85
C TYR A 188 21.94 -8.09 -12.38
N ASP A 189 21.65 -9.24 -12.99
CA ASP A 189 22.37 -10.50 -12.79
C ASP A 189 23.78 -10.43 -13.41
#